data_AF-A0AAV8ZJF0-F1
#
_entry.id   AF-A0AAV8ZJF0-F1
#
_cell.length_a   1.000
_cell.length_b   1.000
_cell.length_c   1.000
_cell.angle_alpha   90.00
_cell.angle_beta   90.00
_cell.angle_gamma   90.00
#
_symmetry.space_group_name_H-M   'P 1'
#
loop_
_entity.id
_entity.type
_entity.pdbx_description
1 polymer ?
#
loop_
_entity_poly.entity_id
_entity_poly.type
_entity_poly.pdbx_seq_one_letter_code
_entity_poly.pdbx_strand_id
1 'polypeptide(L)'
;LAAQAAVSGGVVSPPARRDVDAVAVVPQGYLPGRALPEVLRCRCAKAVKRERNVRECEQRLHGRYIHHVPLRATEGKEKVKVVGGEGTKELIVPSREPVDVPAILPSAEYERLKRQAHVLTLKDRMAIIEEAEKKKNQLALESLRRKELLTKAKQEQRAAPGSKLDAIESDAANKNLYLLKRSHELILEQDDRVKRANGVILATKCRAIRNAQIAEKKLIGKQLQEENKRLDMMMEQQRQKLIEIEEKKEGEEQEENKYEKRGCTMILLHPVGIHFCRYVTEVRQQIKENELTRLLEAERVEEESRMMNKALVALQKEEEQKQREKAEQQLKMREEFKKSNAEAEHYKNVKLEEQRISDMRIQQFMKEKAEREEARERELALAAAAKEKEIARLRAAQEKSADYQAAMDEMNALRTQEEKEREWREKEKAEAKKKKELLDDLRTARAKQIDDIRRAQAVSLARDEEAFLKVARVQRELFEKDVEEKKKKKELVAKHQRELLLQINEKERQRINERREKFEDGKAQRLEVEINDRQIENYLKDKVGGLRY
;
A
#
# COMPACT_ATOMS: atom_id res chain seq x y z
N LEU A 1 4.81 -36.31 -11.74
CA LEU A 1 5.14 -36.65 -10.34
C LEU A 1 4.73 -35.45 -9.49
N ALA A 2 3.42 -35.35 -9.25
CA ALA A 2 2.75 -35.71 -7.99
C ALA A 2 2.95 -34.59 -6.94
N ALA A 3 2.01 -33.65 -6.82
CA ALA A 3 0.85 -33.70 -5.90
C ALA A 3 1.31 -33.54 -4.44
N GLN A 4 0.79 -32.64 -3.61
CA GLN A 4 -0.62 -32.48 -3.23
C GLN A 4 -0.90 -31.11 -2.59
N ALA A 5 -2.14 -30.65 -2.78
CA ALA A 5 -2.79 -29.56 -2.08
C ALA A 5 -3.21 -29.97 -0.66
N ALA A 6 -3.26 -29.00 0.27
CA ALA A 6 -4.13 -29.07 1.44
C ALA A 6 -4.58 -27.67 1.85
N VAL A 7 -5.90 -27.52 1.82
CA VAL A 7 -6.73 -26.40 2.27
C VAL A 7 -6.87 -26.45 3.80
N SER A 8 -6.76 -25.32 4.49
CA SER A 8 -7.29 -25.18 5.85
C SER A 8 -7.79 -23.75 6.09
N GLY A 9 -9.09 -23.55 5.88
CA GLY A 9 -9.82 -22.38 6.35
C GLY A 9 -10.13 -22.52 7.84
N GLY A 10 -9.68 -21.55 8.63
CA GLY A 10 -9.95 -21.46 10.06
C GLY A 10 -11.33 -20.86 10.34
N VAL A 11 -12.26 -21.72 10.75
CA VAL A 11 -13.49 -21.34 11.46
C VAL A 11 -13.14 -21.31 12.95
N VAL A 12 -13.26 -20.16 13.60
CA VAL A 12 -13.05 -20.02 15.05
C VAL A 12 -14.32 -19.43 15.69
N SER A 13 -14.97 -20.25 16.50
CA SER A 13 -15.84 -19.91 17.63
C SER A 13 -16.06 -21.21 18.43
N PRO A 14 -16.37 -21.17 19.74
CA PRO A 14 -15.89 -20.31 20.84
C PRO A 14 -15.31 -21.18 21.99
N PRO A 15 -14.68 -20.63 23.04
CA PRO A 15 -14.53 -21.36 24.29
C PRO A 15 -15.54 -20.92 25.34
N ALA A 16 -16.37 -21.87 25.75
CA ALA A 16 -17.04 -21.86 27.04
C ALA A 16 -16.00 -22.07 28.16
N ARG A 17 -16.09 -21.27 29.23
CA ARG A 17 -15.52 -21.63 30.54
C ARG A 17 -16.53 -21.32 31.65
N ARG A 18 -16.58 -22.30 32.55
CA ARG A 18 -17.39 -22.46 33.75
C ARG A 18 -16.84 -21.69 34.94
N ASP A 19 -17.77 -21.29 35.80
CA ASP A 19 -17.76 -21.11 37.28
C ASP A 19 -16.68 -20.16 37.85
N VAL A 20 -16.96 -19.26 38.80
CA VAL A 20 -17.22 -19.53 40.22
C VAL A 20 -17.94 -18.33 40.87
N ASP A 21 -18.74 -18.67 41.88
CA ASP A 21 -19.43 -17.85 42.87
C ASP A 21 -18.80 -16.49 43.25
N ALA A 22 -19.65 -15.46 43.27
CA ALA A 22 -19.50 -14.33 44.17
C ALA A 22 -20.88 -13.83 44.59
N VAL A 23 -21.27 -14.27 45.79
CA VAL A 23 -22.37 -13.74 46.60
C VAL A 23 -22.09 -12.25 46.85
N ALA A 24 -22.87 -11.38 46.21
CA ALA A 24 -22.95 -9.97 46.57
C ALA A 24 -24.37 -9.68 47.06
N VAL A 25 -24.53 -9.79 48.37
CA VAL A 25 -25.67 -9.27 49.13
C VAL A 25 -25.69 -7.76 48.95
N VAL A 26 -26.71 -7.24 48.28
CA VAL A 26 -27.06 -5.81 48.31
C VAL A 26 -28.46 -5.73 48.95
N PRO A 27 -28.65 -4.90 49.99
CA PRO A 27 -29.85 -4.98 50.82
C PRO A 27 -31.05 -4.40 50.07
N GLN A 28 -32.06 -5.24 49.83
CA GLN A 28 -33.41 -4.79 49.53
C GLN A 28 -34.02 -4.18 50.79
N GLY A 29 -33.72 -2.90 51.03
CA GLY A 29 -34.54 -2.04 51.89
C GLY A 29 -35.82 -1.67 51.15
N TYR A 30 -36.76 -2.60 51.02
CA TYR A 30 -38.13 -2.29 50.62
C TYR A 30 -38.83 -1.63 51.82
N LEU A 31 -38.96 -0.31 51.81
CA LEU A 31 -39.96 0.38 52.64
C LEU A 31 -41.34 0.10 52.01
N PRO A 32 -42.26 -0.61 52.70
CA PRO A 32 -43.60 -0.80 52.19
C PRO A 32 -44.41 0.49 52.40
N GLY A 33 -45.14 0.90 51.37
CA GLY A 33 -46.35 1.70 51.57
C GLY A 33 -46.19 3.21 51.71
N ARG A 34 -45.50 3.88 50.77
CA ARG A 34 -46.07 5.18 50.34
C ARG A 34 -47.22 4.86 49.39
N ALA A 35 -48.43 5.19 49.81
CA ALA A 35 -49.61 5.13 48.95
C ALA A 35 -49.28 5.76 47.60
N LEU A 36 -49.61 5.07 46.50
CA LEU A 36 -49.54 5.66 45.18
C LEU A 36 -50.39 6.95 45.22
N PRO A 37 -49.87 8.10 44.76
CA PRO A 37 -50.66 9.32 44.73
C PRO A 37 -51.94 9.07 43.94
N GLU A 38 -53.09 9.39 44.51
CA GLU A 38 -54.37 9.28 43.80
C GLU A 38 -54.35 10.23 42.60
N VAL A 39 -54.31 9.65 41.39
CA VAL A 39 -54.25 10.41 40.14
C VAL A 39 -55.65 10.59 39.58
N LEU A 40 -56.21 11.79 39.70
CA LEU A 40 -57.45 12.18 39.04
C LEU A 40 -57.16 12.92 37.73
N ARG A 41 -57.78 12.49 36.62
CA ARG A 41 -57.73 13.24 35.35
C ARG A 41 -58.74 14.38 35.38
N CYS A 42 -58.24 15.60 35.34
CA CYS A 42 -59.10 16.76 35.13
C CYS A 42 -59.72 16.72 33.71
N ARG A 43 -61.05 16.84 33.63
CA ARG A 43 -61.81 16.79 32.37
C ARG A 43 -61.85 18.13 31.62
N CYS A 44 -61.26 19.20 32.19
CA CYS A 44 -61.26 20.52 31.58
C CYS A 44 -60.33 20.54 30.35
N ALA A 45 -60.93 20.61 29.16
CA ALA A 45 -60.20 20.56 27.91
C ALA A 45 -59.35 21.82 27.67
N LYS A 46 -58.07 21.60 27.31
CA LYS A 46 -57.12 22.47 26.59
C LYS A 46 -56.57 23.73 27.29
N ALA A 47 -55.24 23.85 27.17
CA ALA A 47 -54.36 25.02 27.33
C ALA A 47 -53.80 25.35 28.73
N VAL A 48 -52.47 25.24 28.79
CA VAL A 48 -51.52 25.64 29.83
C VAL A 48 -51.59 27.15 30.08
N LYS A 49 -52.54 27.59 30.91
CA LYS A 49 -52.47 28.88 31.60
C LYS A 49 -52.56 28.60 33.10
N ARG A 50 -51.58 29.10 33.86
CA ARG A 50 -51.44 28.91 35.31
C ARG A 50 -52.54 29.59 36.14
N GLU A 51 -53.49 30.26 35.50
CA GLU A 51 -54.56 31.00 36.15
C GLU A 51 -55.89 30.52 35.58
N ARG A 52 -56.55 29.58 36.26
CA ARG A 52 -57.99 29.34 36.10
C ARG A 52 -58.63 29.48 37.46
N ASN A 53 -59.72 30.26 37.51
CA ASN A 53 -60.46 30.49 38.73
C ASN A 53 -61.29 29.26 39.12
N VAL A 54 -61.50 29.10 40.43
CA VAL A 54 -62.29 28.02 41.08
C VAL A 54 -63.71 27.84 40.51
N ARG A 55 -64.21 28.79 39.70
CA ARG A 55 -65.58 28.81 39.16
C ARG A 55 -65.80 27.95 37.91
N GLU A 56 -64.75 27.46 37.23
CA GLU A 56 -64.87 26.73 35.96
C GLU A 56 -64.61 25.21 36.06
N CYS A 57 -64.28 24.70 37.26
CA CYS A 57 -64.04 23.29 37.52
C CYS A 57 -64.43 22.91 38.96
N GLU A 58 -65.43 22.04 39.12
CA GLU A 58 -65.97 21.62 40.42
C GLU A 58 -65.21 20.46 41.07
N GLN A 59 -64.11 19.98 40.47
CA GLN A 59 -63.40 18.81 40.96
C GLN A 59 -62.59 19.13 42.23
N ARG A 60 -62.76 18.27 43.25
CA ARG A 60 -62.10 18.37 44.55
C ARG A 60 -61.24 17.14 44.82
N LEU A 61 -60.05 17.36 45.36
CA LEU A 61 -59.14 16.35 45.90
C LEU A 61 -58.93 16.68 47.39
N HIS A 62 -59.20 15.71 48.27
CA HIS A 62 -59.16 15.89 49.73
C HIS A 62 -59.91 17.14 50.24
N GLY A 63 -61.08 17.42 49.68
CA GLY A 63 -61.93 18.55 50.06
C GLY A 63 -61.51 19.93 49.54
N ARG A 64 -60.38 20.04 48.81
CA ARG A 64 -59.89 21.29 48.19
C ARG A 64 -60.05 21.25 46.67
N TYR A 65 -60.28 22.41 46.05
CA TYR A 65 -60.37 22.53 44.59
C TYR A 65 -58.99 22.32 43.94
N ILE A 66 -58.95 21.58 42.83
CA ILE A 66 -57.71 21.24 42.11
C ILE A 66 -57.03 22.50 41.53
N HIS A 67 -57.79 23.55 41.23
CA HIS A 67 -57.30 24.83 40.70
C HIS A 67 -57.10 25.91 41.77
N HIS A 68 -57.07 25.56 43.06
CA HIS A 68 -56.93 26.56 44.12
C HIS A 68 -55.48 27.10 44.19
N VAL A 69 -55.28 28.33 43.74
CA VAL A 69 -54.04 29.09 43.95
C VAL A 69 -54.23 30.01 45.15
N PRO A 70 -53.45 29.89 46.24
CA PRO A 70 -53.54 30.82 47.36
C PRO A 70 -53.11 32.22 46.90
N LEU A 71 -53.94 33.22 47.15
CA LEU A 71 -53.71 34.63 46.78
C LEU A 71 -52.62 35.28 47.65
N ARG A 72 -52.34 34.70 48.82
CA ARG A 72 -51.25 35.13 49.72
C ARG A 72 -50.50 33.91 50.27
N ALA A 73 -49.18 34.00 50.39
CA ALA A 73 -48.33 32.94 50.97
C ALA A 73 -48.65 32.59 52.45
N THR A 74 -49.55 33.36 53.07
CA THR A 74 -50.04 33.20 54.44
C THR A 74 -51.45 32.62 54.55
N GLU A 75 -52.14 32.35 53.42
CA GLU A 75 -53.47 31.72 53.44
C GLU A 75 -53.37 30.28 53.93
N GLY A 76 -54.18 29.93 54.94
CA GLY A 76 -54.22 28.60 55.54
C GLY A 76 -53.12 28.28 56.55
N LYS A 77 -52.28 29.26 56.93
CA LYS A 77 -51.29 29.10 58.01
C LYS A 77 -51.76 29.80 59.28
N GLU A 78 -51.62 29.16 60.43
CA GLU A 78 -51.97 29.77 61.72
C GLU A 78 -51.03 30.93 62.04
N LYS A 79 -51.62 32.07 62.45
CA LYS A 79 -50.90 33.29 62.82
C LYS A 79 -51.18 33.63 64.27
N VAL A 80 -50.13 33.96 65.02
CA VAL A 80 -50.23 34.43 66.39
C VAL A 80 -49.80 35.90 66.43
N LYS A 81 -50.64 36.75 67.05
CA LYS A 81 -50.35 38.17 67.27
C LYS A 81 -49.59 38.31 68.59
N VAL A 82 -48.37 38.81 68.53
CA VAL A 82 -47.58 39.13 69.72
C VAL A 82 -47.52 40.65 69.85
N VAL A 83 -48.03 41.16 70.96
CA VAL A 83 -48.03 42.60 71.30
C VAL A 83 -46.74 42.90 72.07
N GLY A 84 -45.83 43.66 71.48
CA GLY A 84 -44.63 44.17 72.14
C GLY A 84 -44.63 45.71 72.19
N GLY A 85 -43.67 46.30 72.91
CA GLY A 85 -43.59 47.75 73.12
C GLY A 85 -43.45 48.61 71.85
N GLU A 86 -43.04 48.04 70.72
CA GLU A 86 -42.95 48.72 69.41
C GLU A 86 -44.06 48.28 68.43
N GLY A 87 -45.23 47.93 68.95
CA GLY A 87 -46.42 47.59 68.16
C GLY A 87 -46.61 46.09 67.91
N THR A 88 -47.81 45.74 67.43
CA THR A 88 -48.26 44.36 67.26
C THR A 88 -47.65 43.70 66.02
N LYS A 89 -46.91 42.60 66.18
CA LYS A 89 -46.37 41.80 65.05
C LYS A 89 -47.16 40.49 64.88
N GLU A 90 -47.51 40.14 63.64
CA GLU A 90 -48.12 38.86 63.28
C GLU A 90 -47.01 37.85 62.89
N LEU A 91 -46.84 36.78 63.67
CA LEU A 91 -45.89 35.69 63.38
C LEU A 91 -46.64 34.45 62.87
N ILE A 92 -46.06 33.75 61.89
CA ILE A 92 -46.63 32.53 61.29
C ILE A 92 -46.06 31.31 61.99
N VAL A 93 -46.91 30.40 62.46
CA VAL A 93 -46.48 29.15 63.12
C VAL A 93 -46.12 28.09 62.06
N PRO A 94 -44.91 27.51 62.05
CA PRO A 94 -44.55 26.42 61.15
C PRO A 94 -45.29 25.13 61.52
N SER A 95 -46.12 24.58 60.62
CA SER A 95 -46.75 23.26 60.79
C SER A 95 -45.81 22.14 60.30
N ARG A 96 -45.88 20.96 60.95
CA ARG A 96 -45.13 19.74 60.57
C ARG A 96 -45.86 18.89 59.51
N GLU A 97 -47.11 19.19 59.22
CA GLU A 97 -47.89 18.50 58.19
C GLU A 97 -47.60 19.13 56.82
N PRO A 98 -47.17 18.35 55.81
CA PRO A 98 -46.94 18.88 54.48
C PRO A 98 -48.27 19.35 53.91
N VAL A 99 -48.28 20.56 53.34
CA VAL A 99 -49.47 21.05 52.64
C VAL A 99 -49.58 20.28 51.33
N ASP A 100 -50.46 19.27 51.31
CA ASP A 100 -50.78 18.51 50.09
C ASP A 100 -51.57 19.41 49.13
N VAL A 101 -50.83 20.16 48.31
CA VAL A 101 -51.39 20.93 47.20
C VAL A 101 -51.33 20.05 45.95
N PRO A 102 -52.46 19.76 45.29
CA PRO A 102 -52.45 18.97 44.06
C PRO A 102 -51.70 19.73 42.95
N ALA A 103 -50.65 19.11 42.41
CA ALA A 103 -49.90 19.64 41.27
C ALA A 103 -50.48 19.10 39.96
N ILE A 104 -50.83 19.98 39.03
CA ILE A 104 -51.39 19.60 37.72
C ILE A 104 -50.25 19.39 36.74
N LEU A 105 -50.03 18.14 36.33
CA LEU A 105 -49.11 17.82 35.23
C LEU A 105 -49.86 17.70 33.90
N PRO A 106 -49.35 18.31 32.81
CA PRO A 106 -49.84 18.02 31.46
C PRO A 106 -49.72 16.53 31.13
N SER A 107 -50.71 15.97 30.44
CA SER A 107 -50.71 14.56 30.02
C SER A 107 -49.46 14.19 29.21
N ALA A 108 -48.99 15.10 28.34
CA ALA A 108 -47.77 14.91 27.58
C ALA A 108 -46.51 14.82 28.45
N GLU A 109 -46.40 15.63 29.51
CA GLU A 109 -45.28 15.56 30.44
C GLU A 109 -45.36 14.33 31.34
N TYR A 110 -46.56 13.94 31.77
CA TYR A 110 -46.77 12.71 32.52
C TYR A 110 -46.37 11.47 31.70
N GLU A 111 -46.79 11.38 30.44
CA GLU A 111 -46.36 10.29 29.56
C GLU A 111 -44.86 10.32 29.27
N ARG A 112 -44.27 11.51 29.09
CA ARG A 112 -42.81 11.66 28.94
C ARG A 112 -42.08 11.11 30.16
N LEU A 113 -42.47 11.53 31.36
CA LEU A 113 -41.88 11.07 32.62
C LEU A 113 -42.09 9.57 32.83
N LYS A 114 -43.27 9.04 32.47
CA LYS A 114 -43.55 7.60 32.54
C LYS A 114 -42.69 6.78 31.58
N ARG A 115 -42.42 7.28 30.38
CA ARG A 115 -41.50 6.63 29.42
C ARG A 115 -40.04 6.74 29.88
N GLN A 116 -39.64 7.84 30.49
CA GLN A 116 -38.29 8.05 31.05
C GLN A 116 -38.02 7.24 32.32
N ALA A 117 -39.04 7.02 33.14
CA ALA A 117 -38.95 6.22 34.36
C ALA A 117 -38.95 4.70 34.11
N HIS A 118 -39.17 4.27 32.86
CA HIS A 118 -39.10 2.86 32.49
C HIS A 118 -37.63 2.39 32.48
N VAL A 119 -37.23 1.66 33.52
CA VAL A 119 -35.90 1.08 33.64
C VAL A 119 -35.81 -0.13 32.71
N LEU A 120 -35.14 0.04 31.58
CA LEU A 120 -34.90 -1.04 30.61
C LEU A 120 -34.10 -2.16 31.27
N THR A 121 -34.70 -3.36 31.33
CA THR A 121 -34.01 -4.55 31.82
C THR A 121 -33.00 -5.05 30.78
N LEU A 122 -32.06 -5.92 31.19
CA LEU A 122 -31.10 -6.51 30.25
C LEU A 122 -31.78 -7.23 29.08
N LYS A 123 -32.94 -7.88 29.33
CA LYS A 123 -33.72 -8.56 28.30
C LYS A 123 -34.31 -7.59 27.27
N ASP A 124 -34.80 -6.44 27.74
CA ASP A 124 -35.37 -5.42 26.85
C ASP A 124 -34.29 -4.78 25.98
N ARG A 125 -33.08 -4.57 26.54
CA ARG A 125 -31.93 -4.07 25.76
C ARG A 125 -31.53 -5.04 24.66
N MET A 126 -31.50 -6.34 24.96
CA MET A 126 -31.18 -7.37 23.96
C MET A 126 -32.26 -7.43 22.86
N ALA A 127 -33.55 -7.36 23.22
CA ALA A 127 -34.63 -7.33 22.25
C ALA A 127 -34.57 -6.10 21.33
N ILE A 128 -34.23 -4.92 21.86
CA ILE A 128 -34.06 -3.69 21.06
C ILE A 128 -32.88 -3.84 20.07
N ILE A 129 -31.78 -4.47 20.50
CA ILE A 129 -30.61 -4.73 19.64
C ILE A 129 -31.00 -5.70 18.52
N GLU A 130 -31.67 -6.82 18.86
CA GLU A 130 -32.11 -7.80 17.87
C GLU A 130 -33.11 -7.22 16.86
N GLU A 131 -34.05 -6.37 17.30
CA GLU A 131 -34.98 -5.68 16.41
C GLU A 131 -34.28 -4.67 15.50
N ALA A 132 -33.27 -3.96 16.02
CA ALA A 132 -32.46 -3.04 15.23
C ALA A 132 -31.60 -3.79 14.20
N GLU A 133 -31.06 -4.94 14.55
CA GLU A 133 -30.32 -5.82 13.64
C GLU A 133 -31.24 -6.40 12.56
N LYS A 134 -32.44 -6.87 12.90
CA LYS A 134 -33.44 -7.34 11.93
C LYS A 134 -33.82 -6.24 10.93
N LYS A 135 -34.06 -5.01 11.40
CA LYS A 135 -34.37 -3.87 10.52
C LYS A 135 -33.19 -3.50 9.62
N LYS A 136 -31.96 -3.50 10.15
CA LYS A 136 -30.75 -3.28 9.34
C LYS A 136 -30.58 -4.35 8.27
N ASN A 137 -30.81 -5.62 8.60
CA ASN A 137 -30.72 -6.73 7.67
C ASN A 137 -31.79 -6.65 6.56
N GLN A 138 -33.02 -6.24 6.90
CA GLN A 138 -34.09 -6.00 5.91
C GLN A 138 -33.72 -4.89 4.93
N LEU A 139 -33.25 -3.73 5.42
CA LEU A 139 -32.81 -2.61 4.57
C LEU A 139 -31.59 -2.97 3.70
N ALA A 140 -30.67 -3.79 4.23
CA ALA A 140 -29.54 -4.30 3.48
C ALA A 140 -29.99 -5.24 2.35
N LEU A 141 -30.94 -6.13 2.62
CA LEU A 141 -31.50 -7.05 1.62
C LEU A 141 -32.25 -6.30 0.52
N GLU A 142 -33.05 -5.28 0.87
CA GLU A 142 -33.72 -4.42 -0.11
C GLU A 142 -32.73 -3.63 -0.97
N SER A 143 -31.65 -3.14 -0.36
CA SER A 143 -30.57 -2.46 -1.08
C SER A 143 -29.82 -3.39 -2.02
N LEU A 144 -29.57 -4.64 -1.61
CA LEU A 144 -28.98 -5.66 -2.47
C LEU A 144 -29.90 -5.99 -3.64
N ARG A 145 -31.19 -6.22 -3.41
CA ARG A 145 -32.18 -6.46 -4.48
C ARG A 145 -32.25 -5.30 -5.47
N ARG A 146 -32.22 -4.05 -4.98
CA ARG A 146 -32.18 -2.86 -5.85
C ARG A 146 -30.90 -2.81 -6.68
N LYS A 147 -29.74 -3.12 -6.07
CA LYS A 147 -28.45 -3.18 -6.79
C LYS A 147 -28.49 -4.28 -7.85
N GLU A 148 -29.01 -5.46 -7.54
CA GLU A 148 -29.16 -6.59 -8.47
C GLU A 148 -30.04 -6.22 -9.67
N LEU A 149 -31.19 -5.58 -9.43
CA LEU A 149 -32.08 -5.09 -10.49
C LEU A 149 -31.38 -4.05 -11.37
N LEU A 150 -30.63 -3.11 -10.79
CA LEU A 150 -29.85 -2.14 -11.56
C LEU A 150 -28.72 -2.79 -12.36
N THR A 151 -28.06 -3.83 -11.83
CA THR A 151 -27.03 -4.57 -12.57
C THR A 151 -27.61 -5.36 -13.73
N LYS A 152 -28.79 -5.97 -13.57
CA LYS A 152 -29.50 -6.67 -14.66
C LYS A 152 -29.94 -5.69 -15.75
N ALA A 153 -30.54 -4.56 -15.36
CA ALA A 153 -30.92 -3.51 -16.31
C ALA A 153 -29.71 -2.93 -17.07
N LYS A 154 -28.53 -2.82 -16.44
CA LYS A 154 -27.29 -2.41 -17.12
C LYS A 154 -26.75 -3.47 -18.07
N GLN A 155 -26.89 -4.75 -17.75
CA GLN A 155 -26.50 -5.84 -18.66
C GLN A 155 -27.42 -5.89 -19.88
N GLU A 156 -28.70 -5.62 -19.70
CA GLU A 156 -29.71 -5.54 -20.77
C GLU A 156 -29.56 -4.29 -21.65
N GLN A 157 -28.83 -3.27 -21.18
CA GLN A 157 -28.45 -2.09 -21.99
C GLN A 157 -27.24 -2.33 -22.90
N ARG A 158 -26.63 -3.53 -22.90
CA ARG A 158 -25.72 -3.90 -23.98
C ARG A 158 -26.49 -3.84 -25.30
N ALA A 159 -25.87 -3.23 -26.31
CA ALA A 159 -26.48 -3.02 -27.61
C ALA A 159 -27.10 -4.33 -28.11
N ALA A 160 -28.39 -4.30 -28.46
CA ALA A 160 -29.05 -5.47 -29.01
C ALA A 160 -28.33 -5.91 -30.29
N PRO A 161 -28.16 -7.23 -30.52
CA PRO A 161 -27.46 -7.74 -31.70
C PRO A 161 -28.16 -7.23 -32.97
N GLY A 162 -27.43 -6.52 -33.83
CA GLY A 162 -27.96 -5.89 -35.05
C GLY A 162 -28.45 -4.44 -34.90
N SER A 163 -28.26 -3.81 -33.74
CA SER A 163 -28.51 -2.37 -33.57
C SER A 163 -27.39 -1.52 -34.20
N LYS A 164 -27.66 -0.24 -34.52
CA LYS A 164 -26.64 0.68 -35.06
C LYS A 164 -25.45 0.86 -34.12
N LEU A 165 -25.64 0.73 -32.81
CA LEU A 165 -24.58 0.81 -31.81
C LEU A 165 -23.68 -0.43 -31.85
N ASP A 166 -24.26 -1.63 -32.00
CA ASP A 166 -23.52 -2.89 -32.16
C ASP A 166 -22.65 -2.90 -33.43
N ALA A 167 -23.14 -2.32 -34.53
CA ALA A 167 -22.33 -2.15 -35.75
C ALA A 167 -21.12 -1.22 -35.54
N ILE A 168 -21.30 -0.11 -34.82
CA ILE A 168 -20.21 0.83 -34.49
C ILE A 168 -19.21 0.19 -33.52
N GLU A 169 -19.70 -0.54 -32.51
CA GLU A 169 -18.87 -1.27 -31.55
C GLU A 169 -18.09 -2.40 -32.23
N SER A 170 -18.72 -3.15 -33.14
CA SER A 170 -18.10 -4.18 -33.97
C SER A 170 -17.04 -3.60 -34.90
N ASP A 171 -17.31 -2.47 -35.56
CA ASP A 171 -16.33 -1.77 -36.40
C ASP A 171 -15.15 -1.25 -35.57
N ALA A 172 -15.39 -0.73 -34.37
CA ALA A 172 -14.34 -0.33 -33.45
C ALA A 172 -13.51 -1.54 -32.98
N ALA A 173 -14.15 -2.67 -32.68
CA ALA A 173 -13.48 -3.91 -32.33
C ALA A 173 -12.65 -4.46 -33.50
N ASN A 174 -13.16 -4.42 -34.73
CA ASN A 174 -12.45 -4.83 -35.93
C ASN A 174 -11.24 -3.94 -36.22
N LYS A 175 -11.37 -2.61 -36.05
CA LYS A 175 -10.25 -1.67 -36.16
C LYS A 175 -9.19 -1.95 -35.10
N ASN A 176 -9.59 -2.17 -33.85
CA ASN A 176 -8.68 -2.53 -32.77
C ASN A 176 -7.98 -3.87 -33.06
N LEU A 177 -8.71 -4.87 -33.54
CA LEU A 177 -8.14 -6.16 -33.92
C LEU A 177 -7.15 -6.02 -35.09
N TYR A 178 -7.47 -5.19 -36.08
CA TYR A 178 -6.56 -4.90 -37.18
C TYR A 178 -5.28 -4.21 -36.68
N LEU A 179 -5.40 -3.23 -35.78
CA LEU A 179 -4.24 -2.57 -35.18
C LEU A 179 -3.38 -3.54 -34.37
N LEU A 180 -4.00 -4.45 -33.60
CA LEU A 180 -3.29 -5.50 -32.86
C LEU A 180 -2.60 -6.51 -33.79
N LYS A 181 -3.26 -6.93 -34.88
CA LYS A 181 -2.64 -7.81 -35.88
C LYS A 181 -1.47 -7.12 -36.57
N ARG A 182 -1.64 -5.87 -36.99
CA ARG A 182 -0.59 -5.07 -37.62
C ARG A 182 0.59 -4.81 -36.68
N SER A 183 0.34 -4.54 -35.40
CA SER A 183 1.43 -4.37 -34.44
C SER A 183 2.19 -5.67 -34.23
N HIS A 184 1.50 -6.81 -34.16
CA HIS A 184 2.12 -8.12 -34.08
C HIS A 184 2.95 -8.46 -35.34
N GLU A 185 2.43 -8.16 -36.53
CA GLU A 185 3.17 -8.28 -37.79
C GLU A 185 4.43 -7.42 -37.80
N LEU A 186 4.36 -6.16 -37.37
CA LEU A 186 5.53 -5.29 -37.27
C LEU A 186 6.56 -5.81 -36.28
N ILE A 187 6.13 -6.40 -35.16
CA ILE A 187 7.03 -7.03 -34.19
C ILE A 187 7.75 -8.22 -34.84
N LEU A 188 7.02 -9.09 -35.56
CA LEU A 188 7.61 -10.20 -36.29
C LEU A 188 8.56 -9.73 -37.41
N GLU A 189 8.24 -8.65 -38.12
CA GLU A 189 9.13 -8.07 -39.12
C GLU A 189 10.44 -7.51 -38.53
N GLN A 190 10.43 -7.12 -37.26
CA GLN A 190 11.64 -6.67 -36.57
C GLN A 190 12.60 -7.81 -36.24
N ASP A 191 12.15 -9.06 -36.17
CA ASP A 191 13.01 -10.21 -35.94
C ASP A 191 14.07 -10.35 -37.05
N ASP A 192 15.34 -10.53 -36.64
CA ASP A 192 16.46 -10.61 -37.58
C ASP A 192 16.35 -11.77 -38.57
N ARG A 193 15.65 -12.85 -38.17
CA ARG A 193 15.37 -13.99 -39.07
C ARG A 193 14.49 -13.56 -40.23
N VAL A 194 13.46 -12.76 -39.94
CA VAL A 194 12.52 -12.22 -40.94
C VAL A 194 13.22 -11.16 -41.80
N LYS A 195 14.03 -10.28 -41.20
CA LYS A 195 14.87 -9.32 -41.96
C LYS A 195 15.83 -10.02 -42.93
N ARG A 196 16.51 -11.09 -42.50
CA ARG A 196 17.37 -11.90 -43.38
C ARG A 196 16.57 -12.56 -44.51
N ALA A 197 15.42 -13.14 -44.21
CA ALA A 197 14.53 -13.71 -45.23
C ALA A 197 14.06 -12.65 -46.23
N ASN A 198 13.65 -11.47 -45.76
CA ASN A 198 13.28 -10.33 -46.60
C ASN A 198 14.44 -9.86 -47.49
N GLY A 199 15.68 -9.88 -46.97
CA GLY A 199 16.88 -9.61 -47.77
C GLY A 199 17.08 -10.61 -48.92
N VAL A 200 16.88 -11.91 -48.66
CA VAL A 200 16.94 -12.96 -49.69
C VAL A 200 15.80 -12.80 -50.72
N ILE A 201 14.59 -12.51 -50.27
CA ILE A 201 13.44 -12.25 -51.15
C ILE A 201 13.73 -11.05 -52.06
N LEU A 202 14.24 -9.95 -51.50
CA LEU A 202 14.59 -8.76 -52.27
C LEU A 202 15.69 -9.07 -53.29
N ALA A 203 16.75 -9.77 -52.89
CA ALA A 203 17.82 -10.20 -53.80
C ALA A 203 17.28 -11.08 -54.94
N THR A 204 16.32 -11.95 -54.64
CA THR A 204 15.67 -12.82 -55.64
C THR A 204 14.81 -12.02 -56.61
N LYS A 205 14.04 -11.04 -56.13
CA LYS A 205 13.29 -10.09 -56.97
C LYS A 205 14.22 -9.29 -57.89
N CYS A 206 15.31 -8.75 -57.33
CA CYS A 206 16.32 -8.03 -58.13
C CYS A 206 16.97 -8.93 -59.18
N ARG A 207 17.28 -10.19 -58.85
CA ARG A 207 17.83 -11.16 -59.80
C ARG A 207 16.84 -11.49 -60.91
N ALA A 208 15.55 -11.65 -60.59
CA ALA A 208 14.51 -11.88 -61.58
C ALA A 208 14.39 -10.71 -62.55
N ILE A 209 14.33 -9.46 -62.04
CA ILE A 209 14.29 -8.25 -62.87
C ILE A 209 15.55 -8.13 -63.73
N ARG A 210 16.73 -8.37 -63.16
CA ARG A 210 18.00 -8.34 -63.90
C ARG A 210 18.03 -9.37 -65.03
N ASN A 211 17.55 -10.59 -64.77
CA ASN A 211 17.48 -11.63 -65.78
C ASN A 211 16.52 -11.24 -66.91
N ALA A 212 15.37 -10.65 -66.57
CA ALA A 212 14.42 -10.13 -67.55
C ALA A 212 15.06 -9.03 -68.41
N GLN A 213 15.74 -8.06 -67.79
CA GLN A 213 16.46 -6.99 -68.50
C GLN A 213 17.59 -7.52 -69.39
N ILE A 214 18.33 -8.53 -68.95
CA ILE A 214 19.37 -9.18 -69.77
C ILE A 214 18.73 -9.88 -70.97
N ALA A 215 17.61 -10.57 -70.78
CA ALA A 215 16.88 -11.22 -71.86
C ALA A 215 16.35 -10.19 -72.87
N GLU A 216 15.77 -9.09 -72.39
CA GLU A 216 15.30 -7.97 -73.21
C GLU A 216 16.44 -7.32 -74.00
N LYS A 217 17.57 -7.01 -73.34
CA LYS A 217 18.77 -6.47 -74.01
C LYS A 217 19.31 -7.41 -75.08
N LYS A 218 19.31 -8.72 -74.83
CA LYS A 218 19.70 -9.73 -75.83
C LYS A 218 18.72 -9.76 -77.01
N LEU A 219 17.42 -9.62 -76.76
CA LEU A 219 16.41 -9.56 -77.81
C LEU A 219 16.58 -8.31 -78.68
N ILE A 220 16.75 -7.14 -78.06
CA ILE A 220 17.03 -5.87 -78.75
C ILE A 220 18.32 -6.00 -79.59
N GLY A 221 19.37 -6.60 -79.03
CA GLY A 221 20.62 -6.83 -79.75
C GLY A 221 20.45 -7.71 -80.99
N LYS A 222 19.62 -8.75 -80.91
CA LYS A 222 19.28 -9.59 -82.08
C LYS A 222 18.51 -8.82 -83.13
N GLN A 223 17.48 -8.07 -82.73
CA GLN A 223 16.68 -7.23 -83.64
C GLN A 223 17.55 -6.18 -84.34
N LEU A 224 18.46 -5.54 -83.62
CA LEU A 224 19.40 -4.56 -84.19
C LEU A 224 20.37 -5.22 -85.18
N GLN A 225 20.85 -6.43 -84.88
CA GLN A 225 21.70 -7.18 -85.81
C GLN A 225 20.94 -7.59 -87.08
N GLU A 226 19.67 -7.96 -86.98
CA GLU A 226 18.83 -8.28 -88.14
C GLU A 226 18.56 -7.04 -89.01
N GLU A 227 18.24 -5.89 -88.42
CA GLU A 227 18.06 -4.64 -89.16
C GLU A 227 19.37 -4.15 -89.79
N ASN A 228 20.51 -4.25 -89.09
CA ASN A 228 21.80 -3.91 -89.68
C ASN A 228 22.12 -4.79 -90.89
N LYS A 229 21.90 -6.12 -90.80
CA LYS A 229 22.07 -7.02 -91.96
C LYS A 229 21.16 -6.64 -93.13
N ARG A 230 19.92 -6.24 -92.85
CA ARG A 230 18.97 -5.77 -93.87
C ARG A 230 19.47 -4.49 -94.55
N LEU A 231 20.01 -3.54 -93.78
CA LEU A 231 20.61 -2.31 -94.32
C LEU A 231 21.86 -2.60 -95.14
N ASP A 232 22.74 -3.46 -94.65
CA ASP A 232 23.96 -3.88 -95.37
C ASP A 232 23.60 -4.52 -96.72
N MET A 233 22.58 -5.38 -96.76
CA MET A 233 22.06 -5.95 -98.01
C MET A 233 21.52 -4.87 -98.96
N MET A 234 20.83 -3.85 -98.45
CA MET A 234 20.33 -2.73 -99.26
C MET A 234 21.48 -1.89 -99.82
N MET A 235 22.51 -1.61 -99.01
CA MET A 235 23.71 -0.87 -99.42
C MET A 235 24.51 -1.64 -100.47
N GLU A 236 24.67 -2.95 -100.30
CA GLU A 236 25.36 -3.79 -101.27
C GLU A 236 24.61 -3.85 -102.61
N GLN A 237 23.27 -3.93 -102.58
CA GLN A 237 22.43 -3.83 -103.77
C GLN A 237 22.56 -2.46 -104.45
N GLN A 238 22.62 -1.36 -103.68
CA GLN A 238 22.84 -0.02 -104.25
C GLN A 238 24.23 0.11 -104.87
N ARG A 239 25.26 -0.41 -104.20
CA ARG A 239 26.63 -0.45 -104.71
C ARG A 239 26.71 -1.23 -106.03
N GLN A 240 26.10 -2.41 -106.11
CA GLN A 240 26.05 -3.21 -107.33
C GLN A 240 25.36 -2.47 -108.48
N LYS A 241 24.25 -1.79 -108.21
CA LYS A 241 23.56 -0.97 -109.23
C LYS A 241 24.41 0.20 -109.73
N LEU A 242 25.16 0.86 -108.84
CA LEU A 242 26.05 1.96 -109.22
C LEU A 242 27.17 1.46 -110.14
N ILE A 243 27.81 0.34 -109.80
CA ILE A 243 28.83 -0.31 -110.64
C ILE A 243 28.23 -0.67 -112.01
N GLU A 244 27.04 -1.27 -112.04
CA GLU A 244 26.37 -1.63 -113.30
C GLU A 244 26.05 -0.40 -114.18
N ILE A 245 25.74 0.75 -113.57
CA ILE A 245 25.53 2.01 -114.30
C ILE A 245 26.86 2.56 -114.85
N GLU A 246 27.94 2.47 -114.07
CA GLU A 246 29.26 2.95 -114.45
C GLU A 246 29.86 2.09 -115.58
N GLU A 247 29.74 0.76 -115.50
CA GLU A 247 30.12 -0.16 -116.58
C GLU A 247 29.33 0.10 -117.88
N LYS A 248 28.03 0.46 -117.80
CA LYS A 248 27.24 0.83 -118.98
C LYS A 248 27.75 2.12 -119.64
N LYS A 249 28.12 3.13 -118.85
CA LYS A 249 28.72 4.38 -119.37
C LYS A 249 30.07 4.14 -120.02
N GLU A 250 30.93 3.34 -119.38
CA GLU A 250 32.23 2.98 -119.96
C GLU A 250 32.07 2.18 -121.26
N GLY A 251 31.05 1.32 -121.36
CA GLY A 251 30.70 0.63 -122.59
C GLY A 251 30.29 1.57 -123.72
N GLU A 252 29.47 2.60 -123.42
CA GLU A 252 29.05 3.63 -124.37
C GLU A 252 30.23 4.50 -124.84
N GLU A 253 31.12 4.94 -123.95
CA GLU A 253 32.32 5.72 -124.29
C GLU A 253 33.35 4.92 -125.10
N GLN A 254 33.43 3.60 -124.89
CA GLN A 254 34.27 2.71 -125.70
C GLN A 254 33.69 2.45 -127.10
N GLU A 255 32.37 2.50 -127.27
CA GLU A 255 31.72 2.46 -128.59
C GLU A 255 31.96 3.78 -129.35
N GLU A 256 31.79 4.95 -128.72
CA GLU A 256 32.07 6.26 -129.36
C GLU A 256 33.53 6.40 -129.80
N ASN A 257 34.49 5.95 -128.97
CA ASN A 257 35.92 5.96 -129.30
C ASN A 257 36.32 5.03 -130.47
N LYS A 258 35.50 4.04 -130.84
CA LYS A 258 35.71 3.19 -132.03
C LYS A 258 35.27 3.86 -133.32
N TYR A 259 34.32 4.80 -133.27
CA TYR A 259 33.85 5.54 -134.45
C TYR A 259 34.76 6.73 -134.79
N GLU A 260 35.39 7.38 -133.80
CA GLU A 260 36.30 8.51 -134.04
C GLU A 260 37.69 8.10 -134.59
N LYS A 261 38.13 6.85 -134.41
CA LYS A 261 39.46 6.38 -134.83
C LYS A 261 39.56 5.88 -136.29
N ARG A 262 38.56 6.14 -137.14
CA ARG A 262 38.58 5.74 -138.57
C ARG A 262 38.70 6.90 -139.57
N GLY A 263 38.83 8.15 -139.12
CA GLY A 263 38.69 9.34 -139.97
C GLY A 263 39.93 10.19 -140.22
N CYS A 264 41.16 9.68 -140.14
CA CYS A 264 42.34 10.52 -140.38
C CYS A 264 43.49 9.78 -141.08
N THR A 265 43.52 9.83 -142.42
CA THR A 265 44.73 9.74 -143.27
C THR A 265 44.31 9.99 -144.71
N MET A 266 44.83 11.05 -145.35
CA MET A 266 45.30 11.07 -146.76
C MET A 266 45.31 12.50 -147.33
N ILE A 267 46.46 13.20 -147.30
CA ILE A 267 46.81 14.26 -148.28
C ILE A 267 48.34 14.30 -148.40
N LEU A 268 48.90 14.07 -149.60
CA LEU A 268 49.81 15.01 -150.30
C LEU A 268 50.16 14.52 -151.72
N LEU A 269 50.06 15.47 -152.65
CA LEU A 269 50.03 15.36 -154.11
C LEU A 269 51.43 15.36 -154.77
N HIS A 270 51.47 14.91 -156.04
CA HIS A 270 52.49 15.20 -157.04
C HIS A 270 51.81 15.88 -158.26
N PRO A 271 52.39 16.93 -158.89
CA PRO A 271 52.17 17.08 -160.34
C PRO A 271 53.30 17.79 -161.13
N VAL A 272 53.50 17.37 -162.39
CA VAL A 272 54.10 18.16 -163.49
C VAL A 272 53.25 17.81 -164.72
N GLY A 273 52.68 18.68 -165.53
CA GLY A 273 52.88 20.08 -165.86
C GLY A 273 52.72 20.17 -167.39
N ILE A 274 51.89 21.09 -167.88
CA ILE A 274 51.80 21.71 -169.24
C ILE A 274 50.30 21.95 -169.57
N HIS A 275 49.75 23.06 -169.05
CA HIS A 275 48.57 23.77 -169.60
C HIS A 275 48.60 25.25 -169.13
N PHE A 276 49.80 25.83 -169.11
CA PHE A 276 50.15 27.04 -168.35
C PHE A 276 49.66 28.37 -168.97
N CYS A 277 49.05 28.40 -170.15
CA CYS A 277 48.77 29.69 -170.83
C CYS A 277 47.29 30.07 -171.03
N ARG A 278 46.32 29.28 -170.54
CA ARG A 278 44.91 29.72 -170.37
C ARG A 278 44.49 29.86 -168.90
N TYR A 279 45.23 29.20 -168.01
CA TYR A 279 45.00 29.17 -166.58
C TYR A 279 45.26 30.54 -165.90
N VAL A 280 46.17 31.39 -166.41
CA VAL A 280 46.61 32.60 -165.69
C VAL A 280 45.54 33.69 -165.56
N THR A 281 44.60 33.82 -166.51
CA THR A 281 43.50 34.80 -166.44
C THR A 281 42.35 34.31 -165.54
N GLU A 282 42.00 33.03 -165.65
CA GLU A 282 41.02 32.38 -164.77
C GLU A 282 41.55 32.29 -163.33
N VAL A 283 42.85 32.04 -163.14
CA VAL A 283 43.52 32.08 -161.83
C VAL A 283 43.53 33.48 -161.23
N ARG A 284 43.65 34.56 -162.02
CA ARG A 284 43.56 35.92 -161.46
C ARG A 284 42.17 36.29 -160.98
N GLN A 285 41.11 35.77 -161.61
CA GLN A 285 39.74 35.91 -161.13
C GLN A 285 39.49 35.01 -159.91
N GLN A 286 39.94 33.76 -159.95
CA GLN A 286 39.87 32.83 -158.82
C GLN A 286 40.68 33.33 -157.61
N ILE A 287 41.83 33.99 -157.81
CA ILE A 287 42.62 34.61 -156.73
C ILE A 287 41.83 35.74 -156.08
N LYS A 288 41.15 36.59 -156.86
CA LYS A 288 40.31 37.67 -156.30
C LYS A 288 39.08 37.13 -155.59
N GLU A 289 38.45 36.09 -156.11
CA GLU A 289 37.33 35.39 -155.45
C GLU A 289 37.77 34.66 -154.18
N ASN A 290 38.98 34.07 -154.18
CA ASN A 290 39.60 33.43 -153.02
C ASN A 290 40.06 34.45 -151.96
N GLU A 291 40.54 35.62 -152.38
CA GLU A 291 40.88 36.72 -151.48
C GLU A 291 39.62 37.31 -150.83
N LEU A 292 38.54 37.46 -151.59
CA LEU A 292 37.24 37.89 -151.06
C LEU A 292 36.63 36.84 -150.12
N THR A 293 36.68 35.55 -150.45
CA THR A 293 36.20 34.49 -149.55
C THR A 293 37.06 34.35 -148.30
N ARG A 294 38.39 34.49 -148.39
CA ARG A 294 39.26 34.57 -147.20
C ARG A 294 38.94 35.76 -146.31
N LEU A 295 38.64 36.92 -146.91
CA LEU A 295 38.24 38.12 -146.15
C LEU A 295 36.88 37.91 -145.46
N LEU A 296 35.91 37.31 -146.15
CA LEU A 296 34.61 36.95 -145.56
C LEU A 296 34.72 35.88 -144.47
N GLU A 297 35.58 34.88 -144.64
CA GLU A 297 35.85 33.86 -143.61
C GLU A 297 36.59 34.46 -142.42
N ALA A 298 37.54 35.37 -142.63
CA ALA A 298 38.21 36.10 -141.56
C ALA A 298 37.22 36.97 -140.78
N GLU A 299 36.31 37.69 -141.46
CA GLU A 299 35.23 38.44 -140.81
C GLU A 299 34.30 37.52 -140.02
N ARG A 300 33.92 36.37 -140.58
CA ARG A 300 33.08 35.39 -139.89
C ARG A 300 33.75 34.81 -138.64
N VAL A 301 35.05 34.47 -138.72
CA VAL A 301 35.82 33.99 -137.57
C VAL A 301 35.98 35.09 -136.51
N GLU A 302 36.13 36.34 -136.92
CA GLU A 302 36.15 37.48 -135.99
C GLU A 302 34.78 37.69 -135.33
N GLU A 303 33.68 37.55 -136.06
CA GLU A 303 32.32 37.63 -135.51
C GLU A 303 32.05 36.48 -134.53
N GLU A 304 32.40 35.25 -134.89
CA GLU A 304 32.29 34.07 -134.02
C GLU A 304 33.17 34.24 -132.75
N SER A 305 34.39 34.76 -132.89
CA SER A 305 35.29 35.07 -131.77
C SER A 305 34.73 36.17 -130.87
N ARG A 306 34.13 37.22 -131.45
CA ARG A 306 33.45 38.29 -130.69
C ARG A 306 32.23 37.75 -129.95
N MET A 307 31.46 36.84 -130.56
CA MET A 307 30.30 36.22 -129.92
C MET A 307 30.71 35.27 -128.79
N MET A 308 31.75 34.46 -128.99
CA MET A 308 32.31 33.58 -127.96
C MET A 308 32.87 34.37 -126.77
N ASN A 309 33.61 35.46 -127.03
CA ASN A 309 34.10 36.34 -125.96
C ASN A 309 32.97 37.02 -125.19
N LYS A 310 31.90 37.46 -125.88
CA LYS A 310 30.70 38.00 -125.21
C LYS A 310 30.02 36.96 -124.32
N ALA A 311 29.92 35.71 -124.77
CA ALA A 311 29.36 34.61 -123.99
C ALA A 311 30.24 34.26 -122.76
N LEU A 312 31.56 34.26 -122.92
CA LEU A 312 32.50 34.03 -121.81
C LEU A 312 32.40 35.13 -120.73
N VAL A 313 32.32 36.39 -121.15
CA VAL A 313 32.14 37.53 -120.24
C VAL A 313 30.77 37.49 -119.54
N ALA A 314 29.73 37.00 -120.21
CA ALA A 314 28.42 36.81 -119.59
C ALA A 314 28.48 35.72 -118.50
N LEU A 315 29.12 34.58 -118.77
CA LEU A 315 29.30 33.50 -117.79
C LEU A 315 30.11 33.96 -116.57
N GLN A 316 31.22 34.69 -116.77
CA GLN A 316 32.01 35.23 -115.66
C GLN A 316 31.21 36.21 -114.78
N LYS A 317 30.36 37.05 -115.39
CA LYS A 317 29.47 37.95 -114.65
C LYS A 317 28.41 37.19 -113.85
N GLU A 318 27.84 36.13 -114.42
CA GLU A 318 26.88 35.27 -113.71
C GLU A 318 27.54 34.52 -112.53
N GLU A 319 28.76 34.03 -112.69
CA GLU A 319 29.53 33.40 -111.61
C GLU A 319 29.84 34.41 -110.50
N GLU A 320 30.27 35.62 -110.84
CA GLU A 320 30.54 36.68 -109.87
C GLU A 320 29.27 37.08 -109.10
N GLN A 321 28.12 37.16 -109.79
CA GLN A 321 26.83 37.40 -109.15
C GLN A 321 26.44 36.28 -108.18
N LYS A 322 26.57 35.01 -108.59
CA LYS A 322 26.29 33.86 -107.71
C LYS A 322 27.21 33.83 -106.48
N GLN A 323 28.46 34.24 -106.61
CA GLN A 323 29.38 34.34 -105.46
C GLN A 323 28.99 35.48 -104.52
N ARG A 324 28.60 36.64 -105.05
CA ARG A 324 28.09 37.77 -104.25
C ARG A 324 26.81 37.39 -103.51
N GLU A 325 25.86 36.73 -104.16
CA GLU A 325 24.62 36.26 -103.54
C GLU A 325 24.90 35.25 -102.40
N LYS A 326 25.83 34.31 -102.60
CA LYS A 326 26.25 33.37 -101.55
C LYS A 326 26.91 34.10 -100.38
N ALA A 327 27.76 35.09 -100.63
CA ALA A 327 28.41 35.88 -99.60
C ALA A 327 27.39 36.71 -98.79
N GLU A 328 26.41 37.32 -99.46
CA GLU A 328 25.30 38.04 -98.80
C GLU A 328 24.43 37.10 -97.96
N GLN A 329 24.10 35.90 -98.47
CA GLN A 329 23.35 34.90 -97.71
C GLN A 329 24.13 34.44 -96.47
N GLN A 330 25.44 34.19 -96.59
CA GLN A 330 26.28 33.84 -95.44
C GLN A 330 26.36 34.97 -94.40
N LEU A 331 26.42 36.23 -94.86
CA LEU A 331 26.43 37.38 -93.96
C LEU A 331 25.11 37.49 -93.20
N LYS A 332 23.96 37.38 -93.89
CA LYS A 332 22.62 37.36 -93.28
C LYS A 332 22.49 36.23 -92.25
N MET A 333 22.91 35.01 -92.58
CA MET A 333 22.89 33.89 -91.64
C MET A 333 23.79 34.13 -90.41
N ARG A 334 24.96 34.74 -90.59
CA ARG A 334 25.84 35.10 -89.46
C ARG A 334 25.22 36.16 -88.56
N GLU A 335 24.54 37.15 -89.13
CA GLU A 335 23.84 38.18 -88.35
C GLU A 335 22.65 37.60 -87.58
N GLU A 336 21.87 36.71 -88.20
CA GLU A 336 20.79 35.98 -87.53
C GLU A 336 21.31 35.11 -86.39
N PHE A 337 22.43 34.40 -86.60
CA PHE A 337 23.06 33.59 -85.57
C PHE A 337 23.58 34.44 -84.41
N LYS A 338 24.18 35.61 -84.70
CA LYS A 338 24.61 36.56 -83.67
C LYS A 338 23.43 37.11 -82.87
N LYS A 339 22.33 37.46 -83.53
CA LYS A 339 21.09 37.92 -82.87
C LYS A 339 20.51 36.82 -81.97
N SER A 340 20.37 35.60 -82.48
CA SER A 340 19.87 34.47 -81.71
C SER A 340 20.75 34.12 -80.51
N ASN A 341 22.08 34.20 -80.67
CA ASN A 341 23.00 33.96 -79.56
C ASN A 341 22.94 35.07 -78.49
N ALA A 342 22.82 36.34 -78.90
CA ALA A 342 22.63 37.46 -77.98
C ALA A 342 21.30 37.37 -77.22
N GLU A 343 20.22 36.96 -77.90
CA GLU A 343 18.92 36.70 -77.27
C GLU A 343 19.02 35.53 -76.26
N ALA A 344 19.69 34.43 -76.63
CA ALA A 344 19.90 33.30 -75.73
C ALA A 344 20.70 33.67 -74.48
N GLU A 345 21.74 34.51 -74.63
CA GLU A 345 22.53 35.03 -73.51
C GLU A 345 21.68 35.95 -72.61
N HIS A 346 20.86 36.82 -73.19
CA HIS A 346 19.92 37.65 -72.45
C HIS A 346 18.93 36.82 -71.63
N TYR A 347 18.29 35.81 -72.25
CA TYR A 347 17.37 34.92 -71.53
C TYR A 347 18.04 34.13 -70.40
N LYS A 348 19.31 33.73 -70.59
CA LYS A 348 20.09 33.06 -69.56
C LYS A 348 20.33 33.99 -68.36
N ASN A 349 20.67 35.25 -68.61
CA ASN A 349 20.90 36.25 -67.56
C ASN A 349 19.62 36.60 -66.80
N VAL A 350 18.48 36.76 -67.50
CA VAL A 350 17.17 36.98 -66.88
C VAL A 350 16.80 35.82 -65.96
N LYS A 351 16.97 34.57 -66.40
CA LYS A 351 16.71 33.38 -65.56
C LYS A 351 17.58 33.33 -64.31
N LEU A 352 18.86 33.71 -64.42
CA LEU A 352 19.76 33.75 -63.27
C LEU A 352 19.34 34.82 -62.25
N GLU A 353 18.93 35.99 -62.71
CA GLU A 353 18.41 37.05 -61.82
C GLU A 353 17.06 36.67 -61.19
N GLU A 354 16.16 36.02 -61.93
CA GLU A 354 14.91 35.47 -61.36
C GLU A 354 15.18 34.42 -60.28
N GLN A 355 16.14 33.52 -60.50
CA GLN A 355 16.57 32.54 -59.50
C GLN A 355 17.15 33.22 -58.26
N ARG A 356 18.03 34.21 -58.45
CA ARG A 356 18.62 34.99 -57.35
C ARG A 356 17.56 35.70 -56.52
N ILE A 357 16.56 36.32 -57.16
CA ILE A 357 15.44 36.99 -56.48
C ILE A 357 14.57 35.97 -55.73
N SER A 358 14.30 34.81 -56.35
CA SER A 358 13.55 33.71 -55.72
C SER A 358 14.27 33.20 -54.48
N ASP A 359 15.58 32.95 -54.58
CA ASP A 359 16.40 32.48 -53.46
C ASP A 359 16.43 33.49 -52.31
N MET A 360 16.56 34.79 -52.61
CA MET A 360 16.47 35.83 -51.58
C MET A 360 15.10 35.86 -50.89
N ARG A 361 14.00 35.70 -51.64
CA ARG A 361 12.64 35.61 -51.07
C ARG A 361 12.47 34.37 -50.20
N ILE A 362 13.00 33.22 -50.62
CA ILE A 362 12.99 31.99 -49.83
C ILE A 362 13.76 32.20 -48.53
N GLN A 363 14.95 32.80 -48.57
CA GLN A 363 15.74 33.09 -47.37
C GLN A 363 15.01 34.02 -46.40
N GLN A 364 14.37 35.08 -46.90
CA GLN A 364 13.57 35.99 -46.07
C GLN A 364 12.39 35.26 -45.43
N PHE A 365 11.64 34.47 -46.20
CA PHE A 365 10.53 33.68 -45.67
C PHE A 365 10.99 32.67 -44.61
N MET A 366 12.14 32.01 -44.80
CA MET A 366 12.71 31.07 -43.84
C MET A 366 13.15 31.77 -42.55
N LYS A 367 13.74 32.97 -42.64
CA LYS A 367 14.08 33.79 -41.47
C LYS A 367 12.83 34.18 -40.68
N GLU A 368 11.81 34.73 -41.34
CA GLU A 368 10.55 35.11 -40.67
C GLU A 368 9.82 33.92 -40.07
N LYS A 369 9.89 32.75 -40.71
CA LYS A 369 9.32 31.51 -40.17
C LYS A 369 10.08 31.08 -38.91
N ALA A 370 11.41 31.11 -38.95
CA ALA A 370 12.26 30.77 -37.81
C ALA A 370 12.02 31.72 -36.62
N GLU A 371 11.94 33.03 -36.86
CA GLU A 371 11.63 34.02 -35.81
C GLU A 371 10.24 33.79 -35.19
N ARG A 372 9.23 33.44 -36.02
CA ARG A 372 7.89 33.08 -35.52
C ARG A 372 7.88 31.78 -34.72
N GLU A 373 8.68 30.80 -35.11
CA GLU A 373 8.82 29.54 -34.36
C GLU A 373 9.56 29.78 -33.03
N GLU A 374 10.64 30.54 -33.05
CA GLU A 374 11.40 30.91 -31.85
C GLU A 374 10.57 31.74 -30.87
N ALA A 375 9.75 32.69 -31.36
CA ALA A 375 8.83 33.44 -30.52
C ALA A 375 7.79 32.53 -29.83
N ARG A 376 7.21 31.57 -30.56
CA ARG A 376 6.27 30.59 -29.99
C ARG A 376 6.95 29.66 -28.98
N GLU A 377 8.18 29.24 -29.25
CA GLU A 377 8.95 28.42 -28.31
C GLU A 377 9.28 29.19 -27.02
N ARG A 378 9.66 30.47 -27.13
CA ARG A 378 9.88 31.34 -25.96
C ARG A 378 8.60 31.51 -25.13
N GLU A 379 7.45 31.72 -25.77
CA GLU A 379 6.15 31.80 -25.07
C GLU A 379 5.79 30.49 -24.36
N LEU A 380 5.99 29.35 -25.03
CA LEU A 380 5.77 28.03 -24.43
C LEU A 380 6.73 27.75 -23.27
N ALA A 381 8.00 28.16 -23.40
CA ALA A 381 9.00 28.02 -22.35
C ALA A 381 8.68 28.89 -21.12
N LEU A 382 8.24 30.13 -21.34
CA LEU A 382 7.78 31.00 -20.25
C LEU A 382 6.53 30.44 -19.56
N ALA A 383 5.57 29.92 -20.32
CA ALA A 383 4.39 29.26 -19.79
C ALA A 383 4.73 27.97 -19.01
N ALA A 384 5.70 27.18 -19.48
CA ALA A 384 6.20 26.01 -18.79
C ALA A 384 6.90 26.40 -17.48
N ALA A 385 7.79 27.39 -17.52
CA ALA A 385 8.49 27.89 -16.34
C ALA A 385 7.52 28.47 -15.29
N ALA A 386 6.44 29.14 -15.71
CA ALA A 386 5.39 29.59 -14.80
C ALA A 386 4.65 28.42 -14.13
N LYS A 387 4.29 27.38 -14.90
CA LYS A 387 3.67 26.16 -14.37
C LYS A 387 4.60 25.40 -13.41
N GLU A 388 5.89 25.31 -13.74
CA GLU A 388 6.89 24.67 -12.86
C GLU A 388 7.05 25.41 -11.54
N LYS A 389 7.04 26.75 -11.55
CA LYS A 389 7.05 27.56 -10.31
C LYS A 389 5.82 27.30 -9.44
N GLU A 390 4.63 27.20 -10.04
CA GLU A 390 3.41 26.87 -9.30
C GLU A 390 3.44 25.43 -8.74
N ILE A 391 3.90 24.46 -9.53
CA ILE A 391 4.07 23.08 -9.06
C ILE A 391 5.10 23.01 -7.93
N ALA A 392 6.22 23.74 -8.04
CA ALA A 392 7.23 23.80 -7.00
C ALA A 392 6.68 24.42 -5.70
N ARG A 393 5.88 25.50 -5.81
CA ARG A 393 5.20 26.11 -4.65
C ARG A 393 4.22 25.13 -3.99
N LEU A 394 3.44 24.40 -4.78
CA LEU A 394 2.49 23.39 -4.28
C LEU A 394 3.21 22.22 -3.61
N ARG A 395 4.31 21.74 -4.18
CA ARG A 395 5.14 20.69 -3.57
C ARG A 395 5.76 21.15 -2.25
N ALA A 396 6.31 22.37 -2.20
CA ALA A 396 6.85 22.94 -0.97
C ALA A 396 5.77 23.12 0.12
N ALA A 397 4.52 23.45 -0.26
CA ALA A 397 3.41 23.51 0.68
C ALA A 397 2.99 22.12 1.18
N GLN A 398 2.99 21.12 0.31
CA GLN A 398 2.71 19.72 0.67
C GLN A 398 3.79 19.17 1.61
N GLU A 399 5.07 19.40 1.31
CA GLU A 399 6.20 19.01 2.15
C GLU A 399 6.09 19.61 3.55
N LYS A 400 5.84 20.92 3.66
CA LYS A 400 5.60 21.58 4.96
C LYS A 400 4.42 20.99 5.73
N SER A 401 3.35 20.59 5.05
CA SER A 401 2.20 19.96 5.70
C SER A 401 2.53 18.54 6.19
N ALA A 402 3.32 17.79 5.43
CA ALA A 402 3.80 16.47 5.81
C ALA A 402 4.76 16.55 7.00
N ASP A 403 5.70 17.51 6.98
CA ASP A 403 6.62 17.76 8.09
C ASP A 403 5.86 18.15 9.37
N TYR A 404 4.84 19.01 9.26
CA TYR A 404 3.99 19.37 10.40
C TYR A 404 3.24 18.16 10.96
N GLN A 405 2.73 17.28 10.09
CA GLN A 405 2.04 16.08 10.53
C GLN A 405 3.00 15.06 11.17
N ALA A 406 4.20 14.90 10.61
CA ALA A 406 5.24 14.07 11.19
C ALA A 406 5.67 14.56 12.58
N ALA A 407 5.82 15.88 12.76
CA ALA A 407 6.10 16.46 14.07
C ALA A 407 4.95 16.22 15.08
N MET A 408 3.70 16.29 14.63
CA MET A 408 2.55 15.98 15.49
C MET A 408 2.53 14.51 15.89
N ASP A 409 2.85 13.61 14.97
CA ASP A 409 2.94 12.17 15.22
C ASP A 409 4.09 11.82 16.19
N GLU A 410 5.24 12.51 16.07
CA GLU A 410 6.34 12.41 17.02
C GLU A 410 5.92 12.84 18.44
N MET A 411 5.22 13.98 18.56
CA MET A 411 4.70 14.44 19.85
C MET A 411 3.66 13.48 20.45
N ASN A 412 2.82 12.87 19.63
CA ASN A 412 1.85 11.85 20.07
C ASN A 412 2.55 10.56 20.51
N ALA A 413 3.60 10.14 19.80
CA ALA A 413 4.41 8.99 20.16
C ALA A 413 5.10 9.19 21.51
N LEU A 414 5.67 10.38 21.76
CA LEU A 414 6.27 10.73 23.04
C LEU A 414 5.24 10.70 24.18
N ARG A 415 4.04 11.27 23.98
CA ARG A 415 2.95 11.20 24.98
C ARG A 415 2.54 9.76 25.29
N THR A 416 2.42 8.91 24.27
CA THR A 416 2.08 7.50 24.45
C THR A 416 3.17 6.72 25.18
N GLN A 417 4.44 7.05 24.91
CA GLN A 417 5.57 6.47 25.65
C GLN A 417 5.54 6.91 27.12
N GLU A 418 5.32 8.18 27.41
CA GLU A 418 5.19 8.69 28.78
C GLU A 418 4.00 8.06 29.54
N GLU A 419 2.83 7.91 28.89
CA GLU A 419 1.66 7.28 29.49
C GLU A 419 1.95 5.82 29.86
N LYS A 420 2.57 5.06 28.95
CA LYS A 420 3.00 3.68 29.21
C LYS A 420 4.03 3.60 30.33
N GLU A 421 4.96 4.55 30.40
CA GLU A 421 5.95 4.61 31.48
C GLU A 421 5.29 4.93 32.82
N ARG A 422 4.31 5.84 32.84
CA ARG A 422 3.51 6.15 34.05
C ARG A 422 2.73 4.92 34.52
N GLU A 423 2.02 4.24 33.61
CA GLU A 423 1.30 3.00 33.93
C GLU A 423 2.25 1.93 34.45
N TRP A 424 3.44 1.80 33.86
CA TRP A 424 4.45 0.85 34.33
C TRP A 424 4.95 1.21 35.73
N ARG A 425 5.26 2.49 36.00
CA ARG A 425 5.64 2.96 37.34
C ARG A 425 4.54 2.76 38.38
N GLU A 426 3.27 2.93 38.00
CA GLU A 426 2.13 2.67 38.89
C GLU A 426 1.95 1.18 39.17
N LYS A 427 2.11 0.32 38.15
CA LYS A 427 2.08 -1.14 38.30
C LYS A 427 3.21 -1.63 39.22
N GLU A 428 4.45 -1.18 39.01
CA GLU A 428 5.59 -1.51 39.87
C GLU A 428 5.35 -1.05 41.32
N LYS A 429 4.84 0.17 41.53
CA LYS A 429 4.48 0.66 42.86
C LYS A 429 3.36 -0.17 43.50
N ALA A 430 2.35 -0.56 42.74
CA ALA A 430 1.25 -1.39 43.23
C ALA A 430 1.73 -2.80 43.59
N GLU A 431 2.59 -3.41 42.78
CA GLU A 431 3.20 -4.71 43.06
C GLU A 431 4.11 -4.66 44.29
N ALA A 432 4.92 -3.61 44.44
CA ALA A 432 5.75 -3.41 45.63
C ALA A 432 4.90 -3.24 46.90
N LYS A 433 3.79 -2.50 46.82
CA LYS A 433 2.82 -2.37 47.94
C LYS A 433 2.19 -3.71 48.29
N LYS A 434 1.68 -4.47 47.31
CA LYS A 434 1.12 -5.81 47.54
C LYS A 434 2.14 -6.78 48.16
N LYS A 435 3.38 -6.78 47.67
CA LYS A 435 4.46 -7.59 48.25
C LYS A 435 4.72 -7.19 49.71
N LYS A 436 4.72 -5.89 50.01
CA LYS A 436 4.89 -5.40 51.38
C LYS A 436 3.74 -5.81 52.30
N GLU A 437 2.49 -5.64 51.85
CA GLU A 437 1.29 -6.08 52.57
C GLU A 437 1.34 -7.58 52.88
N LEU A 438 1.67 -8.41 51.88
CA LEU A 438 1.84 -9.86 52.07
C LEU A 438 2.95 -10.19 53.08
N LEU A 439 4.08 -9.49 53.07
CA LEU A 439 5.15 -9.70 54.04
C LEU A 439 4.73 -9.28 55.45
N ASP A 440 3.99 -8.18 55.59
CA ASP A 440 3.48 -7.72 56.88
C ASP A 440 2.39 -8.67 57.42
N ASP A 441 1.52 -9.21 56.57
CA ASP A 441 0.56 -10.27 56.92
C ASP A 441 1.28 -11.55 57.38
N LEU A 442 2.30 -11.99 56.66
CA LEU A 442 3.11 -13.14 57.08
C LEU A 442 3.82 -12.90 58.42
N ARG A 443 4.31 -11.68 58.67
CA ARG A 443 4.92 -11.29 59.95
C ARG A 443 3.91 -11.33 61.08
N THR A 444 2.72 -10.76 60.88
CA THR A 444 1.67 -10.78 61.91
C THR A 444 1.17 -12.20 62.18
N ALA A 445 1.01 -13.04 61.15
CA ALA A 445 0.65 -14.44 61.30
C ALA A 445 1.73 -15.22 62.07
N ARG A 446 3.01 -15.00 61.75
CA ARG A 446 4.14 -15.64 62.47
C ARG A 446 4.24 -15.17 63.91
N ALA A 447 3.98 -13.88 64.19
CA ALA A 447 3.94 -13.36 65.56
C ALA A 447 2.80 -14.02 66.36
N LYS A 448 1.59 -14.10 65.78
CA LYS A 448 0.46 -14.83 66.39
C LYS A 448 0.79 -16.29 66.65
N GLN A 449 1.41 -16.98 65.69
CA GLN A 449 1.85 -18.37 65.86
C GLN A 449 2.85 -18.52 67.02
N ILE A 450 3.83 -17.61 67.15
CA ILE A 450 4.79 -17.62 68.27
C ILE A 450 4.07 -17.40 69.59
N ASP A 451 3.13 -16.45 69.65
CA ASP A 451 2.37 -16.17 70.87
C ASP A 451 1.42 -17.32 71.23
N ASP A 452 0.85 -18.03 70.25
CA ASP A 452 0.08 -19.26 70.46
C ASP A 452 0.95 -20.37 71.04
N ILE A 453 2.16 -20.56 70.50
CA ILE A 453 3.13 -21.52 71.04
C ILE A 453 3.51 -21.14 72.48
N ARG A 454 3.78 -19.87 72.77
CA ARG A 454 4.10 -19.39 74.12
C ARG A 454 2.94 -19.62 75.09
N ARG A 455 1.70 -19.35 74.66
CA ARG A 455 0.49 -19.62 75.46
C ARG A 455 0.33 -21.11 75.74
N ALA A 456 0.51 -21.96 74.72
CA ALA A 456 0.45 -23.42 74.89
C ALA A 456 1.55 -23.93 75.83
N GLN A 457 2.78 -23.41 75.71
CA GLN A 457 3.88 -23.73 76.62
C GLN A 457 3.58 -23.29 78.05
N ALA A 458 3.06 -22.07 78.25
CA ALA A 458 2.67 -21.59 79.58
C ALA A 458 1.58 -22.45 80.22
N VAL A 459 0.59 -22.90 79.44
CA VAL A 459 -0.44 -23.83 79.92
C VAL A 459 0.15 -25.19 80.26
N SER A 460 1.10 -25.70 79.47
CA SER A 460 1.80 -26.95 79.79
C SER A 460 2.59 -26.83 81.09
N LEU A 461 3.39 -25.76 81.24
CA LEU A 461 4.17 -25.51 82.45
C LEU A 461 3.25 -25.38 83.68
N ALA A 462 2.12 -24.68 83.57
CA ALA A 462 1.15 -24.59 84.67
C ALA A 462 0.56 -25.97 85.05
N ARG A 463 0.25 -26.82 84.06
CA ARG A 463 -0.19 -28.21 84.32
C ARG A 463 0.90 -29.04 84.98
N ASP A 464 2.14 -28.89 84.53
CA ASP A 464 3.30 -29.59 85.08
C ASP A 464 3.60 -29.14 86.52
N GLU A 465 3.48 -27.84 86.81
CA GLU A 465 3.56 -27.28 88.16
C GLU A 465 2.45 -27.81 89.07
N GLU A 466 1.21 -27.84 88.59
CA GLU A 466 0.09 -28.42 89.34
C GLU A 466 0.29 -29.92 89.62
N ALA A 467 0.77 -30.68 88.63
CA ALA A 467 1.11 -32.09 88.79
C ALA A 467 2.25 -32.28 89.79
N PHE A 468 3.31 -31.48 89.70
CA PHE A 468 4.43 -31.48 90.63
C PHE A 468 3.98 -31.16 92.05
N LEU A 469 3.14 -30.13 92.25
CA LEU A 469 2.61 -29.77 93.56
C LEU A 469 1.70 -30.86 94.16
N LYS A 470 0.95 -31.58 93.32
CA LYS A 470 0.17 -32.76 93.77
C LYS A 470 1.10 -33.88 94.23
N VAL A 471 2.14 -34.20 93.45
CA VAL A 471 3.14 -35.21 93.83
C VAL A 471 3.86 -34.79 95.13
N ALA A 472 4.28 -33.53 95.25
CA ALA A 472 4.93 -33.00 96.44
C ALA A 472 4.00 -33.00 97.68
N ARG A 473 2.69 -32.82 97.50
CA ARG A 473 1.69 -32.99 98.57
C ARG A 473 1.60 -34.45 99.01
N VAL A 474 1.44 -35.38 98.07
CA VAL A 474 1.39 -36.82 98.37
C VAL A 474 2.69 -37.28 99.05
N GLN A 475 3.85 -36.83 98.58
CA GLN A 475 5.14 -37.14 99.21
C GLN A 475 5.25 -36.59 100.65
N ARG A 476 4.75 -35.38 100.91
CA ARG A 476 4.68 -34.82 102.27
C ARG A 476 3.76 -35.63 103.17
N GLU A 477 2.57 -35.99 102.69
CA GLU A 477 1.63 -36.82 103.45
C GLU A 477 2.19 -38.22 103.75
N LEU A 478 2.88 -38.84 102.77
CA LEU A 478 3.59 -40.11 102.99
C LEU A 478 4.72 -39.96 104.01
N PHE A 479 5.49 -38.87 103.93
CA PHE A 479 6.56 -38.60 104.89
C PHE A 479 6.01 -38.38 106.31
N GLU A 480 4.90 -37.65 106.46
CA GLU A 480 4.23 -37.46 107.75
C GLU A 480 3.74 -38.80 108.33
N LYS A 481 3.11 -39.64 107.50
CA LYS A 481 2.70 -41.00 107.90
C LYS A 481 3.90 -41.85 108.32
N ASP A 482 5.00 -41.81 107.58
CA ASP A 482 6.24 -42.52 107.92
C ASP A 482 6.82 -42.03 109.26
N VAL A 483 6.78 -40.72 109.52
CA VAL A 483 7.20 -40.12 110.79
C VAL A 483 6.29 -40.58 111.93
N GLU A 484 4.99 -40.61 111.73
CA GLU A 484 4.02 -41.13 112.71
C GLU A 484 4.22 -42.63 112.99
N GLU A 485 4.43 -43.45 111.95
CA GLU A 485 4.75 -44.87 112.12
C GLU A 485 6.07 -45.06 112.88
N LYS A 486 7.10 -44.26 112.58
CA LYS A 486 8.36 -44.27 113.33
C LYS A 486 8.15 -43.85 114.79
N LYS A 487 7.29 -42.86 115.08
CA LYS A 487 6.91 -42.48 116.45
C LYS A 487 6.21 -43.64 117.17
N LYS A 488 5.20 -44.25 116.55
CA LYS A 488 4.49 -45.43 117.11
C LYS A 488 5.46 -46.58 117.38
N LYS A 489 6.37 -46.89 116.46
CA LYS A 489 7.43 -47.90 116.66
C LYS A 489 8.34 -47.54 117.83
N LYS A 490 8.79 -46.28 117.96
CA LYS A 490 9.59 -45.82 119.11
C LYS A 490 8.82 -45.95 120.43
N GLU A 491 7.53 -45.60 120.46
CA GLU A 491 6.69 -45.73 121.65
C GLU A 491 6.51 -47.20 122.06
N LEU A 492 6.32 -48.10 121.09
CA LEU A 492 6.26 -49.54 121.35
C LEU A 492 7.58 -50.07 121.89
N VAL A 493 8.72 -49.67 121.32
CA VAL A 493 10.05 -50.02 121.84
C VAL A 493 10.24 -49.47 123.25
N ALA A 494 9.81 -48.24 123.54
CA ALA A 494 9.90 -47.64 124.89
C ALA A 494 8.98 -48.33 125.91
N LYS A 495 7.79 -48.80 125.49
CA LYS A 495 6.92 -49.66 126.32
C LYS A 495 7.60 -51.00 126.61
N HIS A 496 8.13 -51.66 125.58
CA HIS A 496 8.85 -52.91 125.73
C HIS A 496 10.11 -52.78 126.61
N GLN A 497 10.86 -51.68 126.47
CA GLN A 497 12.00 -51.37 127.35
C GLN A 497 11.56 -51.17 128.81
N ARG A 498 10.44 -50.48 129.05
CA ARG A 498 9.88 -50.33 130.41
C ARG A 498 9.44 -51.67 131.00
N GLU A 499 8.81 -52.52 130.21
CA GLU A 499 8.44 -53.89 130.62
C GLU A 499 9.69 -54.73 130.95
N LEU A 500 10.74 -54.67 130.13
CA LEU A 500 12.02 -55.33 130.40
C LEU A 500 12.67 -54.82 131.70
N LEU A 501 12.66 -53.51 131.93
CA LEU A 501 13.18 -52.94 133.18
C LEU A 501 12.39 -53.40 134.40
N LEU A 502 11.05 -53.51 134.29
CA LEU A 502 10.22 -54.09 135.35
C LEU A 502 10.58 -55.56 135.60
N GLN A 503 10.74 -56.37 134.55
CA GLN A 503 11.17 -57.77 134.67
C GLN A 503 12.55 -57.91 135.32
N ILE A 504 13.50 -57.04 134.97
CA ILE A 504 14.84 -57.02 135.58
C ILE A 504 14.73 -56.67 137.06
N ASN A 505 13.95 -55.64 137.40
CA ASN A 505 13.78 -55.17 138.77
C ASN A 505 13.04 -56.22 139.63
N GLU A 506 12.06 -56.93 139.07
CA GLU A 506 11.40 -58.08 139.71
C GLU A 506 12.38 -59.24 139.95
N LYS A 507 13.19 -59.61 138.95
CA LYS A 507 14.24 -60.63 139.12
C LYS A 507 15.31 -60.21 140.13
N GLU A 508 15.64 -58.92 140.20
CA GLU A 508 16.61 -58.39 141.15
C GLU A 508 16.06 -58.37 142.57
N ARG A 509 14.78 -58.02 142.75
CA ARG A 509 14.05 -58.18 144.02
C ARG A 509 13.99 -59.64 144.47
N GLN A 510 13.72 -60.57 143.56
CA GLN A 510 13.78 -62.02 143.86
C GLN A 510 15.18 -62.43 144.31
N ARG A 511 16.24 -62.00 143.60
CA ARG A 511 17.63 -62.29 143.98
C ARG A 511 18.02 -61.70 145.33
N ILE A 512 17.53 -60.50 145.66
CA ILE A 512 17.75 -59.84 146.95
C ILE A 512 17.03 -60.61 148.06
N ASN A 513 15.77 -61.02 147.85
CA ASN A 513 15.03 -61.83 148.81
C ASN A 513 15.70 -63.19 149.05
N GLU A 514 16.12 -63.90 148.00
CA GLU A 514 16.88 -65.16 148.13
C GLU A 514 18.19 -64.97 148.90
N ARG A 515 18.89 -63.85 148.69
CA ARG A 515 20.08 -63.50 149.50
C ARG A 515 19.73 -63.18 150.94
N ARG A 516 18.59 -62.54 151.19
CA ARG A 516 18.11 -62.20 152.53
C ARG A 516 17.75 -63.47 153.30
N GLU A 517 17.02 -64.40 152.67
CA GLU A 517 16.70 -65.72 153.23
C GLU A 517 17.97 -66.51 153.55
N LYS A 518 18.96 -66.56 152.65
CA LYS A 518 20.28 -67.19 152.95
C LYS A 518 21.03 -66.52 154.11
N PHE A 519 20.90 -65.20 154.27
CA PHE A 519 21.51 -64.46 155.39
C PHE A 519 20.77 -64.69 156.72
N GLU A 520 19.45 -64.85 156.67
CA GLU A 520 18.60 -65.18 157.83
C GLU A 520 18.84 -66.62 158.29
N ASP A 521 18.98 -67.58 157.37
CA ASP A 521 19.42 -68.95 157.66
C ASP A 521 20.83 -68.97 158.27
N GLY A 522 21.75 -68.13 157.74
CA GLY A 522 23.10 -67.98 158.28
C GLY A 522 23.18 -67.24 159.62
N LYS A 523 22.14 -66.49 160.02
CA LYS A 523 21.98 -65.94 161.37
C LYS A 523 21.41 -66.98 162.33
N ALA A 524 20.45 -67.79 161.88
CA ALA A 524 19.88 -68.88 162.67
C ALA A 524 20.95 -69.91 163.07
N GLN A 525 21.83 -70.32 162.14
CA GLN A 525 22.93 -71.24 162.44
C GLN A 525 23.96 -70.69 163.43
N ARG A 526 24.24 -69.37 163.42
CA ARG A 526 25.16 -68.75 164.41
C ARG A 526 24.55 -68.71 165.81
N LEU A 527 23.24 -68.47 165.88
CA LEU A 527 22.48 -68.50 167.14
C LEU A 527 22.46 -69.91 167.74
N GLU A 528 22.35 -70.96 166.93
CA GLU A 528 22.44 -72.35 167.41
C GLU A 528 23.84 -72.68 167.97
N VAL A 529 24.91 -72.23 167.32
CA VAL A 529 26.29 -72.42 167.82
C VAL A 529 26.53 -71.66 169.13
N GLU A 530 26.09 -70.39 169.22
CA GLU A 530 26.21 -69.61 170.46
C GLU A 530 25.45 -70.23 171.65
N ILE A 531 24.31 -70.87 171.41
CA ILE A 531 23.56 -71.59 172.43
C ILE A 531 24.33 -72.83 172.90
N ASN A 532 24.96 -73.57 171.98
CA ASN A 532 25.78 -74.74 172.31
C ASN A 532 27.06 -74.35 173.09
N ASP A 533 27.74 -73.27 172.71
CA ASP A 533 28.93 -72.78 173.42
C ASP A 533 28.59 -72.33 174.85
N ARG A 534 27.44 -71.68 175.06
CA ARG A 534 26.95 -71.33 176.41
C ARG A 534 26.61 -72.56 177.25
N GLN A 535 26.15 -73.66 176.65
CA GLN A 535 25.93 -74.92 177.36
C GLN A 535 27.24 -75.60 177.76
N ILE A 536 28.28 -75.54 176.91
CA ILE A 536 29.62 -76.05 177.20
C ILE A 536 30.31 -75.23 178.30
N GLU A 537 30.20 -73.91 178.29
CA GLU A 537 30.73 -73.03 179.35
C GLU A 537 30.09 -73.31 180.71
N ASN A 538 28.77 -73.54 180.75
CA ASN A 538 28.08 -73.86 182.00
C ASN A 538 28.45 -75.26 182.52
N TYR A 539 28.63 -76.25 181.64
CA TYR A 539 29.15 -77.57 182.03
C TYR A 539 30.60 -77.53 182.55
N LEU A 540 31.45 -76.64 181.99
CA LEU A 540 32.81 -76.41 182.49
C LEU A 540 32.82 -75.70 183.86
N LYS A 541 31.91 -74.74 184.09
CA LYS A 541 31.76 -74.08 185.40
C LYS A 541 31.32 -75.05 186.50
N ASP A 542 30.41 -75.97 186.20
CA ASP A 542 29.98 -77.00 187.16
C ASP A 542 31.11 -78.01 187.45
N LYS A 543 31.98 -78.33 186.48
CA LYS A 543 33.18 -79.16 186.71
C LYS A 543 34.27 -78.47 187.54
N VAL A 544 34.48 -77.15 187.37
CA VAL A 544 35.49 -76.39 188.12
C VAL A 544 35.06 -76.13 189.57
N GLY A 545 33.74 -76.07 189.84
CA GLY A 545 33.22 -75.99 191.20
C GLY A 545 33.45 -77.26 192.05
N GLY A 546 33.56 -78.43 191.43
CA GLY A 546 33.75 -79.72 192.12
C GLY A 546 35.19 -80.05 192.55
N LEU A 547 36.18 -79.19 192.26
CA LEU A 547 37.61 -79.45 192.48
C LEU A 547 38.28 -78.54 193.53
N ARG A 548 37.52 -77.74 194.29
CA ARG A 548 38.06 -76.99 195.44
C ARG A 548 37.77 -77.71 196.76
N TYR A 549 38.77 -78.48 197.18
CA TYR A 549 39.27 -78.46 198.56
C TYR A 549 39.89 -77.09 198.87
#